data_AF-A0A937M7H7-F1
#
_entry.id   AF-A0A937M7H7-F1
#
_cell.length_a   1.000
_cell.length_b   1.000
_cell.length_c   1.000
_cell.angle_alpha   90.00
_cell.angle_beta   90.00
_cell.angle_gamma   90.00
#
_symmetry.space_group_name_H-M   'P 1'
#
loop_
_entity.id
_entity.type
_entity.pdbx_description
1 polymer ?
#
loop_
_entity_poly.entity_id
_entity_poly.type
_entity_poly.pdbx_seq_one_letter_code
_entity_poly.pdbx_strand_id
1 'polypeptide(L)'
;MQQFKALVVTEDDGKFAAQVVDRHVDDLPAGDTLIQVNYSSLNYKDALSYSGNKGVTRQYPHTPGIDAAGTVISSDDASLSAGDEVLVIGYDLGMNTSGGFGQLIRVPAQWVVKLPAGLSQKQSMILGTAGFTAALCVEKLLLNGLQPEQGKVLVTGASGGVGMIAVALLAKLGFTVSASTGKQEAHEALTKLGAGEIVDRNTIGEENSRPMLKEEWAAAVDVVGGDTLSNVIKSLRYGGSVAACGLVQSTSFSATVLPFILRGVNLLGVDSVQ
;
A
#
# COMPACT_ATOMS: atom_id res chain seq x y z
N MET A 1 28.27 -14.52 -18.14
CA MET A 1 27.59 -13.50 -17.33
C MET A 1 26.26 -13.20 -18.00
N GLN A 2 25.13 -13.55 -17.37
CA GLN A 2 23.81 -13.27 -17.93
C GLN A 2 23.52 -11.77 -17.81
N GLN A 3 23.17 -11.12 -18.93
CA GLN A 3 22.73 -9.72 -18.98
C GLN A 3 21.21 -9.63 -18.90
N PHE A 4 20.71 -8.54 -18.35
CA PHE A 4 19.28 -8.23 -18.27
C PHE A 4 19.06 -6.72 -18.25
N LYS A 5 17.83 -6.27 -18.55
CA LYS A 5 17.47 -4.85 -18.49
C LYS A 5 16.89 -4.47 -17.14
N ALA A 6 17.22 -3.28 -16.65
CA ALA A 6 16.63 -2.69 -15.46
C ALA A 6 16.48 -1.18 -15.59
N LEU A 7 15.45 -0.62 -14.95
CA LEU A 7 15.33 0.82 -14.74
C LEU A 7 16.21 1.24 -13.57
N VAL A 8 17.28 1.96 -13.85
CA VAL A 8 18.22 2.46 -12.84
C VAL A 8 18.05 3.96 -12.66
N VAL A 9 17.88 4.39 -11.41
CA VAL A 9 17.86 5.78 -10.98
C VAL A 9 19.27 6.17 -10.55
N THR A 10 19.79 7.28 -11.07
CA THR A 10 21.09 7.85 -10.70
C THR A 10 20.91 9.22 -10.06
N GLU A 11 21.85 9.61 -9.21
CA GLU A 11 21.91 10.94 -8.59
C GLU A 11 23.13 11.70 -9.12
N ASP A 12 22.93 12.91 -9.62
CA ASP A 12 23.99 13.85 -10.00
C ASP A 12 23.67 15.24 -9.46
N ASP A 13 24.49 15.74 -8.52
CA ASP A 13 24.30 17.03 -7.84
C ASP A 13 22.87 17.25 -7.31
N GLY A 14 22.31 16.22 -6.66
CA GLY A 14 20.95 16.23 -6.10
C GLY A 14 19.82 16.13 -7.13
N LYS A 15 20.13 15.95 -8.41
CA LYS A 15 19.16 15.68 -9.48
C LYS A 15 19.07 14.17 -9.72
N PHE A 16 17.85 13.67 -9.82
CA PHE A 16 17.57 12.25 -10.03
C PHE A 16 17.04 12.02 -11.45
N ALA A 17 17.58 11.00 -12.11
CA ALA A 17 17.15 10.60 -13.45
C ALA A 17 17.09 9.07 -13.54
N ALA A 18 16.12 8.54 -14.28
CA ALA A 18 15.99 7.11 -14.54
C ALA A 18 16.30 6.78 -15.98
N GLN A 19 17.03 5.68 -16.19
CA GLN A 19 17.31 5.13 -17.51
C GLN A 19 17.16 3.61 -17.49
N VAL A 20 16.63 3.05 -18.58
CA VAL A 20 16.71 1.60 -18.81
C VAL A 20 18.10 1.27 -19.31
N VAL A 21 18.84 0.46 -18.54
CA VAL A 21 20.22 0.06 -18.83
C VAL A 21 20.36 -1.46 -18.82
N ASP A 22 21.41 -1.96 -19.46
CA ASP A 22 21.81 -3.36 -19.33
C ASP A 22 22.63 -3.53 -18.03
N ARG A 23 22.30 -4.57 -17.26
CA ARG A 23 22.93 -4.97 -16.01
C ARG A 23 23.39 -6.43 -16.11
N HIS A 24 24.35 -6.82 -15.27
CA HIS A 24 24.74 -8.22 -15.13
C HIS A 24 24.17 -8.83 -13.85
N VAL A 25 23.83 -10.12 -13.90
CA VAL A 25 23.36 -10.87 -12.72
C VAL A 25 24.39 -10.81 -11.58
N ASP A 26 25.67 -10.74 -11.92
CA ASP A 26 26.77 -10.62 -10.97
C ASP A 26 26.75 -9.27 -10.20
N ASP A 27 26.06 -8.25 -10.73
CA ASP A 27 25.89 -6.92 -10.11
C ASP A 27 24.70 -6.86 -9.13
N LEU A 28 23.90 -7.92 -9.02
CA LEU A 28 22.78 -7.95 -8.08
C LEU A 28 23.30 -8.01 -6.63
N PRO A 29 22.55 -7.52 -5.63
CA PRO A 29 22.94 -7.67 -4.22
C PRO A 29 23.00 -9.16 -3.82
N ALA A 30 23.67 -9.47 -2.71
CA ALA A 30 23.68 -10.83 -2.17
C ALA A 30 22.26 -11.30 -1.82
N GLY A 31 22.00 -12.59 -2.03
CA GLY A 31 20.72 -13.25 -1.77
C GLY A 31 20.79 -14.69 -2.26
N ASP A 32 19.89 -15.53 -1.78
CA ASP A 32 19.89 -16.97 -2.03
C ASP A 32 18.90 -17.39 -3.14
N THR A 33 18.07 -16.47 -3.64
CA THR A 33 17.02 -16.77 -4.61
C THR A 33 17.04 -15.79 -5.78
N LEU A 34 17.23 -16.30 -7.00
CA LEU A 34 17.21 -15.55 -8.25
C LEU A 34 15.87 -15.75 -8.97
N ILE A 35 15.22 -14.66 -9.35
CA ILE A 35 13.88 -14.67 -9.94
C ILE A 35 13.89 -13.93 -11.28
N GLN A 36 13.28 -14.54 -12.30
CA GLN A 36 12.88 -13.88 -13.54
C GLN A 36 11.59 -13.12 -13.28
N VAL A 37 11.69 -11.79 -13.25
CA VAL A 37 10.53 -10.91 -13.04
C VAL A 37 9.75 -10.82 -14.35
N ASN A 38 8.45 -11.04 -14.26
CA ASN A 38 7.51 -10.96 -15.38
C ASN A 38 6.57 -9.76 -15.24
N TYR A 39 6.20 -9.43 -14.00
CA TYR A 39 5.33 -8.31 -13.67
C TYR A 39 5.82 -7.59 -12.41
N SER A 40 5.53 -6.30 -12.35
CA SER A 40 5.74 -5.43 -11.21
C SER A 40 4.60 -4.41 -11.15
N SER A 41 4.54 -3.58 -10.11
CA SER A 41 3.57 -2.50 -9.93
C SER A 41 4.25 -1.19 -9.57
N LEU A 42 3.55 -0.08 -9.77
CA LEU A 42 4.04 1.26 -9.45
C LEU A 42 3.25 1.83 -8.26
N ASN A 43 3.94 1.99 -7.14
CA ASN A 43 3.39 2.53 -5.91
C ASN A 43 3.91 3.95 -5.63
N TYR A 44 3.27 4.64 -4.69
CA TYR A 44 3.74 5.95 -4.22
C TYR A 44 5.19 5.90 -3.72
N LYS A 45 5.58 4.80 -3.06
CA LYS A 45 6.94 4.58 -2.54
C LYS A 45 7.99 4.46 -3.66
N ASP A 46 7.61 3.87 -4.81
CA ASP A 46 8.49 3.81 -5.98
C ASP A 46 8.74 5.21 -6.57
N ALA A 47 7.72 6.07 -6.57
CA ALA A 47 7.88 7.46 -6.98
C ALA A 47 8.79 8.25 -6.02
N LEU A 48 8.71 7.98 -4.71
CA LEU A 48 9.61 8.57 -3.72
C LEU A 48 11.07 8.09 -3.87
N SER A 49 11.26 6.81 -4.18
CA SER A 49 12.57 6.24 -4.54
C SER A 49 13.11 6.89 -5.81
N TYR A 50 12.28 7.07 -6.84
CA TYR A 50 12.67 7.80 -8.05
C TYR A 50 13.06 9.26 -7.77
N SER A 51 12.32 9.95 -6.90
CA SER A 51 12.52 11.38 -6.64
C SER A 51 13.64 11.70 -5.63
N GLY A 52 14.43 10.71 -5.21
CA GLY A 52 15.56 10.96 -4.33
C GLY A 52 15.27 10.95 -2.83
N ASN A 53 14.10 10.47 -2.39
CA ASN A 53 13.76 10.47 -0.97
C ASN A 53 14.66 9.50 -0.20
N LYS A 54 15.60 10.05 0.58
CA LYS A 54 16.59 9.28 1.36
C LYS A 54 16.00 8.44 2.49
N GLY A 55 14.75 8.71 2.89
CA GLY A 55 14.00 7.84 3.81
C GLY A 55 13.57 6.52 3.16
N VAL A 56 13.47 6.47 1.82
CA VAL A 56 13.11 5.27 1.06
C VAL A 56 14.35 4.62 0.45
N THR A 57 15.12 5.36 -0.34
CA THR A 57 16.34 4.87 -1.00
C THR A 57 17.52 5.70 -0.57
N ARG A 58 18.46 5.05 0.14
CA ARG A 58 19.61 5.74 0.74
C ARG A 58 20.74 5.97 -0.25
N GLN A 59 20.98 5.01 -1.14
CA GLN A 59 22.14 4.99 -2.04
C GLN A 59 21.67 4.90 -3.49
N TYR A 60 22.32 5.66 -4.37
CA TYR A 60 22.16 5.63 -5.82
C TYR A 60 23.54 5.33 -6.44
N PRO A 61 23.63 4.66 -7.60
CA PRO A 61 22.53 4.23 -8.47
C PRO A 61 21.69 3.08 -7.90
N HIS A 62 20.38 3.09 -8.14
CA HIS A 62 19.43 2.13 -7.56
C HIS A 62 18.37 1.66 -8.56
N THR A 63 17.86 0.43 -8.40
CA THR A 63 16.72 -0.10 -9.17
C THR A 63 15.46 -0.11 -8.29
N PRO A 64 14.46 0.76 -8.52
CA PRO A 64 13.21 0.77 -7.76
C PRO A 64 12.30 -0.44 -8.06
N GLY A 65 11.10 -0.44 -7.47
CA GLY A 65 10.09 -1.48 -7.66
C GLY A 65 9.95 -2.35 -6.41
N ILE A 66 9.05 -1.94 -5.51
CA ILE A 66 8.80 -2.66 -4.25
C ILE A 66 7.98 -3.95 -4.40
N ASP A 67 7.47 -4.21 -5.61
CA ASP A 67 6.65 -5.36 -5.95
C ASP A 67 7.26 -6.10 -7.13
N ALA A 68 7.29 -7.43 -7.07
CA ALA A 68 7.68 -8.28 -8.19
C ALA A 68 6.88 -9.59 -8.18
N ALA A 69 6.49 -10.06 -9.36
CA ALA A 69 5.99 -11.41 -9.58
C ALA A 69 6.72 -12.04 -10.77
N GLY A 70 7.04 -13.32 -10.65
CA GLY A 70 7.93 -13.97 -11.58
C GLY A 70 8.11 -15.45 -11.32
N THR A 71 9.16 -15.99 -11.93
CA THR A 71 9.51 -17.41 -11.87
C THR A 71 10.89 -17.59 -11.27
N VAL A 72 11.04 -18.51 -10.32
CA VAL A 72 12.35 -18.84 -9.72
C VAL A 72 13.26 -19.43 -10.80
N ILE A 73 14.46 -18.87 -10.96
CA ILE A 73 15.53 -19.43 -11.79
C ILE A 73 16.36 -20.42 -10.97
N SER A 74 16.74 -20.01 -9.76
CA SER A 74 17.51 -20.83 -8.82
C SER A 74 17.28 -20.35 -7.39
N SER A 75 17.33 -21.27 -6.43
CA SER A 75 17.34 -20.96 -5.00
C SER A 75 18.24 -21.94 -4.26
N ASP A 76 18.91 -21.47 -3.21
CA ASP A 76 19.60 -22.32 -2.24
C ASP A 76 18.64 -22.83 -1.13
N ASP A 77 17.41 -22.31 -1.08
CA ASP A 77 16.37 -22.73 -0.14
C ASP A 77 15.54 -23.90 -0.72
N ALA A 78 15.48 -25.02 0.01
CA ALA A 78 14.81 -26.24 -0.43
C ALA A 78 13.28 -26.09 -0.60
N SER A 79 12.66 -25.04 -0.04
CA SER A 79 11.23 -24.77 -0.21
C SER A 79 10.89 -24.14 -1.57
N LEU A 80 11.89 -23.60 -2.28
CA LEU A 80 11.75 -22.93 -3.57
C LEU A 80 12.50 -23.70 -4.65
N SER A 81 11.81 -24.09 -5.71
CA SER A 81 12.40 -24.81 -6.84
C SER A 81 12.41 -23.95 -8.10
N ALA A 82 13.40 -24.19 -8.97
CA ALA A 82 13.40 -23.58 -10.29
C ALA A 82 12.08 -23.90 -11.03
N GLY A 83 11.44 -22.89 -11.61
CA GLY A 83 10.13 -22.98 -12.23
C GLY A 83 8.94 -22.65 -11.31
N ASP A 84 9.15 -22.49 -10.00
CA ASP A 84 8.08 -22.03 -9.10
C ASP A 84 7.64 -20.60 -9.47
N GLU A 85 6.33 -20.39 -9.57
CA GLU A 85 5.75 -19.06 -9.70
C GLU A 85 5.65 -18.40 -8.32
N VAL A 86 6.19 -17.19 -8.20
CA VAL A 86 6.38 -16.51 -6.93
C VAL A 86 6.07 -15.03 -7.03
N LEU A 87 5.87 -14.41 -5.87
CA LEU A 87 5.82 -12.96 -5.71
C LEU A 87 6.69 -12.52 -4.53
N VAL A 88 7.12 -11.27 -4.57
CA VAL A 88 7.86 -10.58 -3.52
C VAL A 88 7.26 -9.17 -3.40
N ILE A 89 6.77 -8.83 -2.22
CA ILE A 89 6.26 -7.49 -1.90
C ILE A 89 6.81 -7.08 -0.53
N GLY A 90 7.14 -5.80 -0.35
CA GLY A 90 7.64 -5.30 0.93
C GLY A 90 9.12 -5.59 1.22
N TYR A 91 9.46 -5.75 2.50
CA TYR A 91 10.84 -5.83 2.99
C TYR A 91 11.69 -4.65 2.50
N ASP A 92 12.92 -4.92 2.07
CA ASP A 92 13.85 -3.91 1.52
C ASP A 92 13.88 -3.89 -0.02
N LEU A 93 13.05 -4.71 -0.68
CA LEU A 93 12.92 -4.74 -2.14
C LEU A 93 12.52 -3.37 -2.69
N GLY A 94 13.24 -2.89 -3.70
CA GLY A 94 12.99 -1.60 -4.33
C GLY A 94 13.35 -0.38 -3.46
N MET A 95 13.78 -0.57 -2.21
CA MET A 95 14.24 0.49 -1.31
C MET A 95 15.76 0.62 -1.32
N ASN A 96 16.46 -0.32 -0.67
CA ASN A 96 17.92 -0.39 -0.68
C ASN A 96 18.43 -1.69 -1.32
N THR A 97 17.53 -2.64 -1.58
CA THR A 97 17.77 -3.83 -2.40
C THR A 97 17.15 -3.62 -3.79
N SER A 98 17.87 -4.00 -4.86
CA SER A 98 17.38 -3.81 -6.24
C SER A 98 16.00 -4.46 -6.46
N GLY A 99 15.05 -3.68 -6.97
CA GLY A 99 13.63 -4.01 -7.04
C GLY A 99 13.12 -4.57 -8.36
N GLY A 100 11.80 -4.74 -8.40
CA GLY A 100 11.04 -5.35 -9.50
C GLY A 100 11.01 -4.57 -10.82
N PHE A 101 11.64 -3.39 -10.90
CA PHE A 101 11.87 -2.71 -12.19
C PHE A 101 13.14 -3.20 -12.90
N GLY A 102 13.67 -4.35 -12.49
CA GLY A 102 14.62 -5.17 -13.25
C GLY A 102 13.95 -6.44 -13.78
N GLN A 103 14.40 -6.92 -14.95
CA GLN A 103 13.99 -8.24 -15.47
C GLN A 103 14.43 -9.38 -14.56
N LEU A 104 15.48 -9.19 -13.77
CA LEU A 104 15.99 -10.15 -12.79
C LEU A 104 16.15 -9.48 -11.43
N ILE A 105 15.79 -10.19 -10.37
CA ILE A 105 16.06 -9.80 -8.98
C ILE A 105 16.70 -10.96 -8.22
N ARG A 106 17.52 -10.63 -7.22
CA ARG A 106 18.06 -11.59 -6.26
C ARG A 106 17.72 -11.14 -4.85
N VAL A 107 17.04 -12.00 -4.10
CA VAL A 107 16.47 -11.70 -2.78
C VAL A 107 16.68 -12.87 -1.82
N PRO A 108 16.57 -12.66 -0.49
CA PRO A 108 16.43 -13.74 0.48
C PRO A 108 15.15 -14.56 0.27
N ALA A 109 15.22 -15.88 0.39
CA ALA A 109 14.12 -16.82 0.18
C ALA A 109 12.94 -16.54 1.11
N GLN A 110 13.22 -16.08 2.33
CA GLN A 110 12.22 -15.69 3.32
C GLN A 110 11.31 -14.53 2.89
N TRP A 111 11.69 -13.75 1.86
CA TRP A 111 10.83 -12.70 1.31
C TRP A 111 9.89 -13.23 0.22
N VAL A 112 10.17 -14.43 -0.29
CA VAL A 112 9.52 -14.99 -1.47
C VAL A 112 8.30 -15.77 -1.03
N VAL A 113 7.15 -15.39 -1.59
CA VAL A 113 5.89 -16.08 -1.36
C VAL A 113 5.51 -16.82 -2.64
N LYS A 114 5.17 -18.11 -2.52
CA LYS A 114 4.62 -18.86 -3.66
C LYS A 114 3.32 -18.21 -4.12
N LEU A 115 3.14 -18.09 -5.42
CA LEU A 115 1.97 -17.45 -6.00
C LEU A 115 0.69 -18.15 -5.48
N PRO A 116 -0.24 -17.43 -4.83
CA PRO A 116 -1.45 -18.04 -4.29
C PRO A 116 -2.29 -18.70 -5.37
N ALA A 117 -2.86 -19.87 -5.06
CA ALA A 117 -3.71 -20.60 -5.98
C ALA A 117 -4.88 -19.72 -6.49
N GLY A 118 -5.07 -19.69 -7.81
CA GLY A 118 -6.12 -18.90 -8.46
C GLY A 118 -5.73 -17.46 -8.84
N LEU A 119 -4.52 -17.00 -8.48
CA LEU A 119 -3.95 -15.76 -9.00
C LEU A 119 -2.92 -16.05 -10.09
N SER A 120 -2.98 -15.32 -11.20
CA SER A 120 -1.84 -15.18 -12.12
C SER A 120 -0.83 -14.16 -11.60
N GLN A 121 0.42 -14.24 -12.06
CA GLN A 121 1.47 -13.25 -11.75
C GLN A 121 1.03 -11.81 -12.09
N LYS A 122 0.25 -11.63 -13.16
CA LYS A 122 -0.31 -10.32 -13.51
C LYS A 122 -1.35 -9.86 -12.50
N GLN A 123 -2.26 -10.73 -12.09
CA GLN A 123 -3.30 -10.38 -11.11
C GLN A 123 -2.70 -10.09 -9.73
N SER A 124 -1.66 -10.82 -9.32
CA SER A 124 -0.98 -10.53 -8.06
C SER A 124 -0.35 -9.15 -8.05
N MET A 125 0.22 -8.67 -9.16
CA MET A 125 0.78 -7.31 -9.27
C MET A 125 -0.27 -6.22 -9.55
N ILE A 126 -1.46 -6.57 -10.07
CA ILE A 126 -2.60 -5.64 -10.08
C ILE A 126 -3.02 -5.30 -8.64
N LEU A 127 -2.93 -6.28 -7.73
CA LEU A 127 -3.13 -6.04 -6.30
C LEU A 127 -1.89 -5.35 -5.70
N GLY A 128 -0.71 -5.96 -5.82
CA GLY A 128 0.56 -5.45 -5.33
C GLY A 128 0.55 -5.10 -3.84
N THR A 129 1.51 -4.27 -3.42
CA THR A 129 1.55 -3.73 -2.06
C THR A 129 0.28 -2.97 -1.70
N ALA A 130 -0.32 -2.23 -2.65
CA ALA A 130 -1.52 -1.45 -2.40
C ALA A 130 -2.74 -2.31 -1.98
N GLY A 131 -3.00 -3.38 -2.73
CA GLY A 131 -4.08 -4.32 -2.44
C GLY A 131 -3.82 -5.15 -1.19
N PHE A 132 -2.56 -5.54 -0.94
CA PHE A 132 -2.18 -6.21 0.30
C PHE A 132 -2.40 -5.30 1.52
N THR A 133 -1.99 -4.03 1.44
CA THR A 133 -2.22 -3.03 2.50
C THR A 133 -3.72 -2.82 2.74
N ALA A 134 -4.53 -2.75 1.67
CA ALA A 134 -5.97 -2.64 1.81
C ALA A 134 -6.59 -3.84 2.55
N ALA A 135 -6.13 -5.06 2.22
CA ALA A 135 -6.58 -6.28 2.90
C ALA A 135 -6.18 -6.27 4.39
N LEU A 136 -4.95 -5.89 4.73
CA LEU A 136 -4.50 -5.76 6.12
C LEU A 136 -5.32 -4.73 6.90
N CYS A 137 -5.66 -3.59 6.30
CA CYS A 137 -6.54 -2.60 6.91
C CYS A 137 -7.91 -3.19 7.24
N VAL A 138 -8.54 -3.87 6.27
CA VAL A 138 -9.86 -4.48 6.46
C VAL A 138 -9.80 -5.59 7.50
N GLU A 139 -8.82 -6.49 7.42
CA GLU A 139 -8.62 -7.55 8.41
C GLU A 139 -8.47 -7.00 9.83
N LYS A 140 -7.64 -5.96 10.00
CA LYS A 140 -7.41 -5.36 11.31
C LYS A 140 -8.67 -4.71 11.89
N LEU A 141 -9.54 -4.14 11.05
CA LEU A 141 -10.84 -3.64 11.47
C LEU A 141 -11.79 -4.78 11.88
N LEU A 142 -11.83 -5.88 11.12
CA LEU A 142 -12.64 -7.06 11.43
C LEU A 142 -12.20 -7.71 12.76
N LEU A 143 -10.89 -7.85 12.98
CA LEU A 143 -10.33 -8.36 14.24
C LEU A 143 -10.64 -7.44 15.43
N ASN A 144 -10.90 -6.15 15.19
CA ASN A 144 -11.38 -5.20 16.20
C ASN A 144 -12.91 -5.13 16.29
N GLY A 145 -13.62 -6.14 15.77
CA GLY A 145 -15.06 -6.31 15.99
C GLY A 145 -15.96 -5.55 15.04
N LEU A 146 -15.43 -5.02 13.93
CA LEU A 146 -16.24 -4.41 12.87
C LEU A 146 -17.21 -5.44 12.27
N GLN A 147 -18.49 -5.09 12.20
CA GLN A 147 -19.57 -5.88 11.58
C GLN A 147 -20.41 -5.00 10.64
N PRO A 148 -20.97 -5.54 9.53
CA PRO A 148 -21.71 -4.76 8.54
C PRO A 148 -22.88 -3.93 9.10
N GLU A 149 -23.55 -4.43 10.14
CA GLU A 149 -24.75 -3.83 10.72
C GLU A 149 -24.45 -2.61 11.61
N GLN A 150 -23.18 -2.39 11.98
CA GLN A 150 -22.78 -1.30 12.88
C GLN A 150 -22.80 0.08 12.21
N GLY A 151 -22.84 0.11 10.87
CA GLY A 151 -22.96 1.32 10.07
C GLY A 151 -21.97 1.39 8.91
N LYS A 152 -21.94 2.54 8.25
CA LYS A 152 -21.10 2.79 7.09
C LYS A 152 -19.61 2.87 7.45
N VAL A 153 -18.75 2.42 6.54
CA VAL A 153 -17.28 2.44 6.67
C VAL A 153 -16.71 3.48 5.71
N LEU A 154 -15.92 4.41 6.24
CA LEU A 154 -15.25 5.42 5.42
C LEU A 154 -13.97 4.86 4.79
N VAL A 155 -13.71 5.20 3.54
CA VAL A 155 -12.40 5.01 2.91
C VAL A 155 -11.91 6.39 2.47
N THR A 156 -10.86 6.91 3.09
CA THR A 156 -10.23 8.17 2.65
C THR A 156 -9.30 7.91 1.47
N GLY A 157 -9.01 8.95 0.68
CA GLY A 157 -8.17 8.82 -0.51
C GLY A 157 -8.62 7.70 -1.46
N ALA A 158 -9.93 7.52 -1.58
CA ALA A 158 -10.54 6.31 -2.14
C ALA A 158 -10.16 6.04 -3.59
N SER A 159 -9.76 7.07 -4.35
CA SER A 159 -9.32 6.95 -5.74
C SER A 159 -7.82 6.63 -5.90
N GLY A 160 -7.10 6.38 -4.81
CA GLY A 160 -5.73 5.85 -4.81
C GLY A 160 -5.67 4.32 -4.81
N GLY A 161 -4.48 3.74 -4.97
CA GLY A 161 -4.31 2.28 -5.08
C GLY A 161 -4.89 1.49 -3.90
N VAL A 162 -4.55 1.86 -2.66
CA VAL A 162 -5.09 1.22 -1.45
C VAL A 162 -6.60 1.46 -1.34
N GLY A 163 -7.03 2.71 -1.55
CA GLY A 163 -8.42 3.13 -1.41
C GLY A 163 -9.37 2.37 -2.34
N MET A 164 -9.02 2.20 -3.62
CA MET A 164 -9.88 1.52 -4.59
C MET A 164 -10.09 0.05 -4.22
N ILE A 165 -9.04 -0.63 -3.77
CA ILE A 165 -9.13 -2.03 -3.33
C ILE A 165 -9.88 -2.13 -2.00
N ALA A 166 -9.67 -1.20 -1.06
CA ALA A 166 -10.39 -1.16 0.21
C ALA A 166 -11.91 -1.01 -0.01
N VAL A 167 -12.33 -0.11 -0.92
CA VAL A 167 -13.74 0.03 -1.31
C VAL A 167 -14.30 -1.30 -1.83
N ALA A 168 -13.60 -1.94 -2.77
CA ALA A 168 -14.05 -3.19 -3.36
C ALA A 168 -14.14 -4.34 -2.33
N LEU A 169 -13.16 -4.45 -1.44
CA LEU A 169 -13.13 -5.48 -0.38
C LEU A 169 -14.27 -5.28 0.61
N LEU A 170 -14.44 -4.06 1.13
CA LEU A 170 -15.51 -3.75 2.09
C LEU A 170 -16.89 -3.96 1.47
N ALA A 171 -17.12 -3.50 0.24
CA ALA A 171 -18.39 -3.72 -0.46
C ALA A 171 -18.67 -5.22 -0.67
N LYS A 172 -17.65 -5.99 -1.07
CA LYS A 172 -17.77 -7.45 -1.24
C LYS A 172 -18.09 -8.18 0.07
N LEU A 173 -17.62 -7.65 1.20
CA LEU A 173 -17.92 -8.16 2.54
C LEU A 173 -19.28 -7.69 3.11
N GLY A 174 -20.05 -6.92 2.34
CA GLY A 174 -21.40 -6.48 2.71
C GLY A 174 -21.47 -5.16 3.48
N PHE A 175 -20.37 -4.42 3.58
CA PHE A 175 -20.37 -3.10 4.21
C PHE A 175 -20.92 -2.01 3.28
N THR A 176 -21.66 -1.06 3.83
CA THR A 176 -21.96 0.21 3.15
C THR A 176 -20.71 1.10 3.19
N VAL A 177 -20.12 1.39 2.03
CA VAL A 177 -18.87 2.15 1.96
C VAL A 177 -19.11 3.62 1.60
N SER A 178 -18.58 4.53 2.41
CA SER A 178 -18.43 5.95 2.09
C SER A 178 -17.05 6.18 1.48
N ALA A 179 -16.96 6.45 0.18
CA ALA A 179 -15.68 6.68 -0.49
C ALA A 179 -15.35 8.18 -0.54
N SER A 180 -14.31 8.62 0.17
CA SER A 180 -13.89 10.01 0.15
C SER A 180 -12.83 10.28 -0.92
N THR A 181 -13.08 11.26 -1.78
CA THR A 181 -12.16 11.68 -2.82
C THR A 181 -12.31 13.16 -3.16
N GLY A 182 -11.25 13.76 -3.70
CA GLY A 182 -11.30 15.09 -4.33
C GLY A 182 -11.33 15.06 -5.85
N LYS A 183 -11.38 13.86 -6.46
CA LYS A 183 -11.36 13.68 -7.92
C LYS A 183 -12.75 13.31 -8.41
N GLN A 184 -13.44 14.26 -9.03
CA GLN A 184 -14.81 14.06 -9.54
C GLN A 184 -14.86 12.95 -10.60
N GLU A 185 -13.84 12.88 -11.45
CA GLU A 185 -13.68 11.87 -12.48
C GLU A 185 -13.56 10.44 -11.93
N ALA A 186 -13.24 10.27 -10.64
CA ALA A 186 -13.16 8.95 -10.00
C ALA A 186 -14.51 8.44 -9.46
N HIS A 187 -15.56 9.28 -9.41
CA HIS A 187 -16.83 8.92 -8.77
C HIS A 187 -17.50 7.70 -9.41
N GLU A 188 -17.52 7.62 -10.73
CA GLU A 188 -18.12 6.49 -11.45
C GLU A 188 -17.37 5.18 -11.18
N ALA A 189 -16.03 5.23 -11.20
CA ALA A 189 -15.20 4.08 -10.90
C ALA A 189 -15.40 3.58 -9.46
N LEU A 190 -15.47 4.50 -8.48
CA LEU A 190 -15.71 4.17 -7.08
C LEU A 190 -17.10 3.54 -6.87
N THR A 191 -18.12 4.07 -7.54
CA THR A 191 -19.48 3.51 -7.49
C THR A 191 -19.50 2.10 -8.09
N LYS A 192 -18.82 1.88 -9.23
CA LYS A 192 -18.67 0.54 -9.84
C LYS A 192 -17.95 -0.46 -8.94
N LEU A 193 -17.02 0.00 -8.11
CA LEU A 193 -16.33 -0.82 -7.11
C LEU A 193 -17.19 -1.13 -5.87
N GLY A 194 -18.33 -0.47 -5.71
CA GLY A 194 -19.27 -0.73 -4.61
C GLY A 194 -19.34 0.36 -3.53
N ALA A 195 -18.83 1.56 -3.80
CA ALA A 195 -19.11 2.71 -2.93
C ALA A 195 -20.62 2.98 -2.87
N GLY A 196 -21.18 3.01 -1.66
CA GLY A 196 -22.59 3.35 -1.43
C GLY A 196 -22.85 4.86 -1.44
N GLU A 197 -21.83 5.66 -1.10
CA GLU A 197 -21.85 7.11 -1.26
C GLU A 197 -20.45 7.67 -1.52
N ILE A 198 -20.40 8.87 -2.10
CA ILE A 198 -19.17 9.63 -2.31
C ILE A 198 -19.13 10.80 -1.33
N VAL A 199 -17.99 10.98 -0.66
CA VAL A 199 -17.75 12.06 0.31
C VAL A 199 -16.70 13.01 -0.27
N ASP A 200 -17.04 14.29 -0.44
CA ASP A 200 -16.05 15.28 -0.89
C ASP A 200 -14.94 15.42 0.16
N ARG A 201 -13.68 15.35 -0.28
CA ARG A 201 -12.52 15.38 0.64
C ARG A 201 -12.52 16.61 1.58
N ASN A 202 -13.05 17.75 1.15
CA ASN A 202 -13.00 18.99 1.92
C ASN A 202 -13.94 18.92 3.14
N THR A 203 -14.95 18.04 3.11
CA THR A 203 -15.86 17.84 4.26
C THR A 203 -15.17 17.26 5.50
N ILE A 204 -14.04 16.57 5.30
CA ILE A 204 -13.26 15.94 6.37
C ILE A 204 -11.80 16.41 6.41
N GLY A 205 -11.32 17.11 5.39
CA GLY A 205 -9.90 17.47 5.24
C GLY A 205 -9.48 18.81 5.84
N GLU A 206 -10.43 19.66 6.28
CA GLU A 206 -10.13 20.96 6.88
C GLU A 206 -9.86 20.86 8.38
N GLU A 207 -8.95 21.68 8.91
CA GLU A 207 -8.68 21.74 10.35
C GLU A 207 -9.96 22.01 11.14
N ASN A 208 -10.20 21.24 12.20
CA ASN A 208 -11.35 21.42 13.07
C ASN A 208 -10.94 21.45 14.54
N SER A 209 -11.16 22.58 15.21
CA SER A 209 -10.80 22.79 16.61
C SER A 209 -11.68 22.03 17.60
N ARG A 210 -12.84 21.50 17.17
CA ARG A 210 -13.71 20.72 18.06
C ARG A 210 -13.03 19.40 18.41
N PRO A 211 -13.02 19.00 19.70
CA PRO A 211 -12.40 17.74 20.11
C PRO A 211 -13.26 16.52 19.76
N MET A 212 -14.54 16.71 19.50
CA MET A 212 -15.53 15.69 19.15
C MET A 212 -16.42 16.21 18.03
N LEU A 213 -16.68 15.37 17.03
CA LEU A 213 -17.61 15.65 15.93
C LEU A 213 -18.82 14.72 16.02
N LYS A 214 -19.80 14.93 15.14
CA LYS A 214 -20.98 14.07 15.06
C LYS A 214 -20.55 12.65 14.69
N GLU A 215 -21.14 11.65 15.34
CA GLU A 215 -20.92 10.25 15.00
C GLU A 215 -21.48 9.93 13.62
N GLU A 216 -20.63 9.43 12.73
CA GLU A 216 -20.97 9.21 11.34
C GLU A 216 -20.62 7.79 10.88
N TRP A 217 -19.37 7.37 11.06
CA TRP A 217 -18.83 6.11 10.55
C TRP A 217 -18.60 5.08 11.65
N ALA A 218 -18.90 3.82 11.36
CA ALA A 218 -18.60 2.70 12.26
C ALA A 218 -17.10 2.39 12.27
N ALA A 219 -16.43 2.55 11.13
CA ALA A 219 -15.00 2.38 10.98
C ALA A 219 -14.47 3.21 9.82
N ALA A 220 -13.14 3.28 9.69
CA ALA A 220 -12.49 3.89 8.53
C ALA A 220 -11.21 3.17 8.11
N VAL A 221 -10.92 3.18 6.81
CA VAL A 221 -9.58 2.96 6.26
C VAL A 221 -9.04 4.32 5.86
N ASP A 222 -7.94 4.74 6.48
CA ASP A 222 -7.29 6.01 6.22
C ASP A 222 -5.94 5.83 5.50
N VAL A 223 -5.84 6.45 4.32
CA VAL A 223 -4.62 6.48 3.49
C VAL A 223 -4.00 7.88 3.45
N VAL A 224 -4.61 8.86 4.14
CA VAL A 224 -4.34 10.29 3.94
C VAL A 224 -3.52 10.89 5.08
N GLY A 225 -3.80 10.55 6.34
CA GLY A 225 -3.18 11.17 7.50
C GLY A 225 -3.70 12.59 7.76
N GLY A 226 -2.93 13.39 8.51
CA GLY A 226 -3.21 14.82 8.70
C GLY A 226 -4.52 15.17 9.42
N ASP A 227 -5.09 16.30 9.02
CA ASP A 227 -6.38 16.77 9.52
C ASP A 227 -7.52 15.83 9.11
N THR A 228 -7.41 15.18 7.95
CA THR A 228 -8.35 14.14 7.53
C THR A 228 -8.45 13.04 8.59
N LEU A 229 -7.32 12.42 8.95
CA LEU A 229 -7.30 11.39 9.99
C LEU A 229 -7.82 11.93 11.33
N SER A 230 -7.42 13.15 11.69
CA SER A 230 -7.85 13.80 12.94
C SER A 230 -9.37 13.93 13.01
N ASN A 231 -10.02 14.32 11.91
CA ASN A 231 -11.47 14.49 11.82
C ASN A 231 -12.21 13.17 11.71
N VAL A 232 -11.62 12.16 11.06
CA VAL A 232 -12.14 10.79 11.06
C VAL A 232 -12.23 10.27 12.49
N ILE A 233 -11.14 10.35 13.27
CA ILE A 233 -11.11 9.89 14.68
C ILE A 233 -12.22 10.57 15.50
N LYS A 234 -12.43 11.88 15.32
CA LYS A 234 -13.46 12.66 16.05
C LYS A 234 -14.90 12.31 15.64
N SER A 235 -15.10 11.68 14.49
CA SER A 235 -16.41 11.38 13.89
C SER A 235 -16.77 9.90 13.92
N LEU A 236 -15.88 9.04 14.40
CA LEU A 236 -16.17 7.63 14.63
C LEU A 236 -17.29 7.47 15.66
N ARG A 237 -18.14 6.48 15.42
CA ARG A 237 -19.16 5.98 16.35
C ARG A 237 -18.51 5.36 17.58
N TYR A 238 -19.30 5.19 18.64
CA TYR A 238 -18.88 4.44 19.83
C TYR A 238 -18.30 3.05 19.46
N GLY A 239 -17.12 2.72 19.99
CA GLY A 239 -16.37 1.51 19.71
C GLY A 239 -15.72 1.44 18.32
N GLY A 240 -15.86 2.49 17.51
CA GLY A 240 -15.39 2.52 16.12
C GLY A 240 -13.86 2.53 16.01
N SER A 241 -13.35 2.03 14.89
CA SER A 241 -11.91 1.92 14.65
C SER A 241 -11.49 2.54 13.32
N VAL A 242 -10.32 3.15 13.26
CA VAL A 242 -9.69 3.58 12.01
C VAL A 242 -8.37 2.84 11.80
N ALA A 243 -8.22 2.21 10.64
CA ALA A 243 -6.96 1.63 10.17
C ALA A 243 -6.18 2.67 9.36
N ALA A 244 -5.04 3.12 9.89
CA ALA A 244 -4.19 4.14 9.26
C ALA A 244 -2.97 3.50 8.59
N CYS A 245 -2.80 3.76 7.29
CA CYS A 245 -1.76 3.13 6.46
C CYS A 245 -1.05 4.10 5.49
N GLY A 246 -1.41 5.38 5.49
CA GLY A 246 -0.86 6.35 4.54
C GLY A 246 -0.71 7.75 5.12
N LEU A 247 -0.04 8.60 4.35
CA LEU A 247 0.40 9.95 4.76
C LEU A 247 0.27 10.98 3.63
N VAL A 248 -0.62 10.75 2.66
CA VAL A 248 -0.74 11.57 1.44
C VAL A 248 -0.91 13.06 1.73
N GLN A 249 -1.60 13.43 2.81
CA GLN A 249 -1.73 14.83 3.25
C GLN A 249 -0.58 15.23 4.18
N SER A 250 -0.27 14.43 5.20
CA SER A 250 0.70 14.78 6.24
C SER A 250 1.17 13.56 7.03
N THR A 251 2.43 13.60 7.48
CA THR A 251 3.01 12.66 8.45
C THR A 251 2.64 12.98 9.90
N SER A 252 2.10 14.17 10.16
CA SER A 252 1.67 14.65 11.46
C SER A 252 0.14 14.76 11.51
N PHE A 253 -0.47 14.44 12.65
CA PHE A 253 -1.89 14.64 12.93
C PHE A 253 -2.10 15.10 14.38
N SER A 254 -3.25 15.70 14.67
CA SER A 254 -3.58 16.27 15.97
C SER A 254 -4.83 15.60 16.54
N ALA A 255 -4.69 14.95 17.70
CA ALA A 255 -5.81 14.29 18.38
C ALA A 255 -5.88 14.72 19.85
N THR A 256 -7.09 14.63 20.41
CA THR A 256 -7.31 14.72 21.86
C THR A 256 -7.64 13.34 22.40
N VAL A 257 -7.54 13.14 23.72
CA VAL A 257 -7.91 11.87 24.35
C VAL A 257 -9.42 11.60 24.33
N LEU A 258 -10.25 12.60 24.01
CA LEU A 258 -11.70 12.54 24.20
C LEU A 258 -12.40 11.46 23.35
N PRO A 259 -12.12 11.30 22.04
CA PRO A 259 -12.69 10.19 21.27
C PRO A 259 -12.35 8.82 21.88
N PHE A 260 -11.13 8.66 22.37
CA PHE A 260 -10.65 7.38 22.92
C PHE A 260 -11.33 7.05 24.25
N ILE A 261 -11.37 8.00 25.20
CA ILE A 261 -11.89 7.71 26.55
C ILE A 261 -13.41 7.83 26.65
N LEU A 262 -14.07 8.61 25.78
CA LEU A 262 -15.52 8.81 25.83
C LEU A 262 -16.29 7.94 24.83
N ARG A 263 -15.68 7.59 23.69
CA ARG A 263 -16.28 6.71 22.68
C ARG A 263 -15.58 5.38 22.52
N GLY A 264 -14.45 5.13 23.19
CA GLY A 264 -13.72 3.87 23.04
C GLY A 264 -13.21 3.63 21.62
N VAL A 265 -12.87 4.71 20.88
CA VAL A 265 -12.38 4.55 19.50
C VAL A 265 -10.95 4.04 19.47
N ASN A 266 -10.59 3.35 18.38
CA ASN A 266 -9.25 2.80 18.19
C ASN A 266 -8.55 3.41 16.97
N LEU A 267 -7.25 3.69 17.10
CA LEU A 267 -6.36 4.01 16.00
C LEU A 267 -5.42 2.82 15.76
N LEU A 268 -5.54 2.18 14.60
CA LEU A 268 -4.86 0.94 14.27
C LEU A 268 -3.82 1.22 13.18
N GLY A 269 -2.54 1.25 13.55
CA GLY A 269 -1.45 1.41 12.56
C GLY A 269 -1.30 0.15 11.71
N VAL A 270 -1.18 0.30 10.39
CA VAL A 270 -0.98 -0.80 9.45
C VAL A 270 0.36 -0.61 8.73
N ASP A 271 1.22 -1.62 8.83
CA ASP A 271 2.51 -1.69 8.13
C ASP A 271 2.49 -2.92 7.22
N SER A 272 2.82 -2.73 5.96
CA SER A 272 2.88 -3.77 4.92
C SER A 272 4.31 -4.09 4.47
N VAL A 273 5.32 -3.52 5.15
CA VAL A 273 6.73 -3.60 4.76
C VAL A 273 7.48 -4.72 5.52
N GLN A 274 6.86 -5.41 6.48
CA GLN A 274 7.50 -6.47 7.28
C GLN A 274 6.88 -7.85 7.07
#